data_AF-A0A1Q5JB61-F1
#
_entry.id   AF-A0A1Q5JB61-F1
#
_cell.length_a   1.000
_cell.length_b   1.000
_cell.length_c   1.000
_cell.angle_alpha   90.00
_cell.angle_beta   90.00
_cell.angle_gamma   90.00
#
_symmetry.space_group_name_H-M   'P 1'
#
loop_
_entity.id
_entity.type
_entity.pdbx_description
1 polymer ?
#
loop_
_entity_poly.entity_id
_entity_poly.type
_entity_poly.pdbx_seq_one_letter_code
_entity_poly.pdbx_strand_id
1 'polypeptide(L)'
;MAQLAELGGVTLAVQLEGDAPPQPVDGGLLLPAGRVALLHGLGDALFYRHGHNSWSPCGWRRLSEPPLRIESGERRLTADDTVWDDPARHHSSAVAALQGRDGNVLLLGALGLDIPRLTADRDALVGWYEHGAAPWFLAYGTEEEVFAAYARHLAKRLGHSDKRAGNVWCSWYAYYENITEEQLAKDLTTLRGLPFDVVQVDDGWERMVGDWHPNAKFPSGMKALADRITEAGMRPGLWIAPFIVHPDAQVARERPELLLRDGSGDPVTAGHNWGTGYWALDLTLPASQDHLREMVRRVSREWGFTYLKIDFIGAGAVPGARHEDVGREEAYRTGLRIIREEAGPDAYLLGSGAPLLPSLGLLDGIRSGPDVAPLWEHYATQDPSDALARNAVVNTVHRLWQMPLLEVDPDVVYFRSRLNLLTEQQQSWLRDLADICGFRAVSDPPGWLHAEELEAMTAYLSHRPEIRRLDRYRFALDNREVDFGPAIAPEGTQRYPIA
;
A
#
# COMPACT_ATOMS: atom_id res chain seq x y z
N MET A 1 -6.99 -14.45 -32.33
CA MET A 1 -6.93 -15.91 -32.61
C MET A 1 -6.08 -16.62 -31.55
N ALA A 2 -6.20 -17.95 -31.38
CA ALA A 2 -5.29 -18.71 -30.52
C ALA A 2 -3.93 -18.86 -31.21
N GLN A 3 -2.86 -18.49 -30.50
CA GLN A 3 -1.48 -18.50 -30.95
C GLN A 3 -0.64 -19.36 -29.99
N LEU A 4 0.53 -19.83 -30.45
CA LEU A 4 1.51 -20.48 -29.57
C LEU A 4 2.55 -19.45 -29.13
N ALA A 5 2.87 -19.44 -27.84
CA ALA A 5 3.93 -18.65 -27.26
C ALA A 5 5.00 -19.57 -26.67
N GLU A 6 6.25 -19.37 -27.08
CA GLU A 6 7.41 -20.09 -26.54
C GLU A 6 8.08 -19.23 -25.46
N LEU A 7 8.23 -19.79 -24.25
CA LEU A 7 8.70 -19.04 -23.09
C LEU A 7 9.45 -19.97 -22.14
N GLY A 8 10.73 -19.72 -21.87
CA GLY A 8 11.48 -20.51 -20.89
C GLY A 8 11.51 -22.02 -21.15
N GLY A 9 11.41 -22.45 -22.41
CA GLY A 9 11.34 -23.87 -22.79
C GLY A 9 9.95 -24.53 -22.65
N VAL A 10 8.91 -23.75 -22.34
CA VAL A 10 7.52 -24.20 -22.39
C VAL A 10 6.76 -23.55 -23.55
N THR A 11 5.88 -24.32 -24.17
CA THR A 11 4.96 -23.86 -25.21
C THR A 11 3.58 -23.67 -24.59
N LEU A 12 3.03 -22.46 -24.69
CA LEU A 12 1.71 -22.13 -24.16
C LEU A 12 0.74 -21.78 -25.29
N ALA A 13 -0.50 -22.24 -25.19
CA ALA A 13 -1.57 -21.75 -26.03
C ALA A 13 -2.12 -20.43 -25.45
N VAL A 14 -2.06 -19.37 -26.24
CA VAL A 14 -2.43 -18.01 -25.85
C VAL A 14 -3.51 -17.48 -26.78
N GLN A 15 -4.66 -17.12 -26.24
CA GLN A 15 -5.68 -16.38 -26.95
C GLN A 15 -5.51 -14.89 -26.69
N LEU A 16 -5.29 -14.14 -27.77
CA LEU A 16 -5.15 -12.69 -27.76
C LEU A 16 -6.34 -12.03 -28.46
N GLU A 17 -6.71 -10.86 -27.97
CA GLU A 17 -7.54 -9.92 -28.70
C GLU A 17 -6.75 -9.34 -29.89
N GLY A 18 -7.28 -9.51 -31.10
CA GLY A 18 -6.59 -9.17 -32.34
C GLY A 18 -5.58 -10.24 -32.83
N ASP A 19 -4.74 -9.82 -33.79
CA ASP A 19 -3.84 -10.70 -34.55
C ASP A 19 -2.35 -10.35 -34.36
N ALA A 20 -2.03 -9.33 -33.56
CA ALA A 20 -0.65 -8.98 -33.25
C ALA A 20 0.01 -10.13 -32.46
N PRO A 21 1.21 -10.60 -32.86
CA PRO A 21 1.88 -11.69 -32.15
C PRO A 21 2.56 -11.20 -30.86
N PRO A 22 2.78 -12.09 -29.88
CA PRO A 22 3.69 -11.84 -28.77
C PRO A 22 5.08 -11.39 -29.25
N GLN A 23 5.65 -10.37 -28.62
CA GLN A 23 6.98 -9.85 -28.96
C GLN A 23 8.00 -10.21 -27.89
N PRO A 24 9.18 -10.78 -28.24
CA PRO A 24 10.25 -10.99 -27.28
C PRO A 24 10.75 -9.69 -26.66
N VAL A 25 10.89 -9.69 -25.33
CA VAL A 25 11.46 -8.59 -24.55
C VAL A 25 12.40 -9.15 -23.47
N ASP A 26 13.15 -8.28 -22.80
CA ASP A 26 13.98 -8.70 -21.67
C ASP A 26 13.16 -9.47 -20.62
N GLY A 27 13.61 -10.67 -20.27
CA GLY A 27 12.97 -11.54 -19.27
C GLY A 27 11.63 -12.18 -19.65
N GLY A 28 11.12 -12.02 -20.88
CA GLY A 28 9.85 -12.64 -21.27
C GLY A 28 9.26 -12.18 -22.60
N LEU A 29 7.93 -12.13 -22.66
CA LEU A 29 7.16 -11.71 -23.83
C LEU A 29 6.29 -10.51 -23.49
N LEU A 30 6.20 -9.58 -24.44
CA LEU A 30 5.21 -8.51 -24.46
C LEU A 30 4.01 -8.97 -25.28
N LEU A 31 2.87 -9.15 -24.63
CA LEU A 31 1.60 -9.44 -25.29
C LEU A 31 0.92 -8.12 -25.67
N PRO A 32 0.18 -8.09 -26.81
CA PRO A 32 -0.51 -6.88 -27.26
C PRO A 32 -1.59 -6.44 -26.27
N ALA A 33 -2.09 -5.21 -26.49
CA ALA A 33 -3.17 -4.66 -25.68
C ALA A 33 -4.49 -5.41 -25.92
N GLY A 34 -5.24 -5.63 -24.84
CA GLY A 34 -6.57 -6.23 -24.87
C GLY A 34 -6.69 -7.41 -23.92
N ARG A 35 -7.76 -8.21 -24.09
CA ARG A 35 -7.97 -9.43 -23.32
C ARG A 35 -6.96 -10.51 -23.71
N VAL A 36 -6.42 -11.21 -22.70
CA VAL A 36 -5.51 -12.34 -22.84
C VAL A 36 -6.06 -13.54 -22.09
N ALA A 37 -5.99 -14.73 -22.68
CA ALA A 37 -6.21 -15.99 -21.98
C ALA A 37 -5.10 -16.99 -22.29
N LEU A 38 -4.56 -17.62 -21.26
CA LEU A 38 -3.48 -18.60 -21.32
C LEU A 38 -4.03 -19.96 -20.89
N LEU A 39 -3.83 -21.00 -21.70
CA LEU A 39 -3.98 -22.38 -21.23
C LEU A 39 -2.64 -22.81 -20.62
N HIS A 40 -2.56 -22.85 -19.30
CA HIS A 40 -1.27 -22.93 -18.60
C HIS A 40 -0.82 -24.37 -18.33
N GLY A 41 -1.73 -25.34 -18.24
CA GLY A 41 -1.39 -26.76 -18.08
C GLY A 41 -0.69 -27.13 -16.76
N LEU A 42 -0.67 -26.22 -15.77
CA LEU A 42 0.01 -26.42 -14.47
C LEU A 42 -0.87 -27.14 -13.43
N GLY A 43 -2.15 -27.38 -13.73
CA GLY A 43 -3.09 -28.06 -12.84
C GLY A 43 -3.33 -27.29 -11.54
N ASP A 44 -3.21 -27.96 -10.39
CA ASP A 44 -3.40 -27.35 -9.07
C ASP A 44 -2.15 -26.58 -8.57
N ALA A 45 -1.76 -25.57 -9.36
CA ALA A 45 -0.66 -24.66 -9.07
C ALA A 45 -0.92 -23.79 -7.82
N LEU A 46 0.14 -23.20 -7.26
CA LEU A 46 -0.02 -22.08 -6.33
C LEU A 46 -0.29 -20.81 -7.14
N PHE A 47 -1.43 -20.17 -6.90
CA PHE A 47 -1.81 -18.88 -7.43
C PHE A 47 -1.37 -17.76 -6.51
N TYR A 48 -0.61 -16.81 -7.05
CA TYR A 48 -0.30 -15.54 -6.41
C TYR A 48 -1.42 -14.53 -6.68
N ARG A 49 -2.09 -14.13 -5.61
CA ARG A 49 -3.01 -12.98 -5.60
C ARG A 49 -2.25 -11.73 -5.22
N HIS A 50 -2.31 -10.73 -6.08
CA HIS A 50 -1.99 -9.34 -5.77
C HIS A 50 -3.31 -8.59 -5.54
N GLY A 51 -3.51 -8.11 -4.31
CA GLY A 51 -4.70 -7.34 -3.95
C GLY A 51 -4.74 -5.96 -4.64
N HIS A 52 -5.90 -5.31 -4.65
CA HIS A 52 -6.09 -4.05 -5.38
C HIS A 52 -5.25 -2.87 -4.86
N ASN A 53 -5.26 -2.62 -3.55
CA ASN A 53 -4.58 -1.51 -2.89
C ASN A 53 -3.66 -2.00 -1.75
N SER A 54 -3.07 -1.06 -1.00
CA SER A 54 -2.20 -1.31 0.17
C SER A 54 -2.75 -2.36 1.14
N TRP A 55 -4.04 -2.29 1.48
CA TRP A 55 -4.65 -3.11 2.53
C TRP A 55 -5.28 -4.40 2.00
N SER A 56 -5.37 -4.54 0.68
CA SER A 56 -5.94 -5.72 0.05
C SER A 56 -5.06 -6.94 0.31
N PRO A 57 -5.64 -8.13 0.56
CA PRO A 57 -4.86 -9.28 0.94
C PRO A 57 -4.09 -9.85 -0.26
N CYS A 58 -2.79 -10.08 -0.03
CA CYS A 58 -1.82 -10.54 -1.00
C CYS A 58 -1.14 -11.82 -0.52
N GLY A 59 -0.93 -12.79 -1.42
CA GLY A 59 -0.24 -14.03 -1.09
C GLY A 59 -0.52 -15.19 -2.04
N TRP A 60 0.05 -16.35 -1.71
CA TRP A 60 -0.10 -17.57 -2.49
C TRP A 60 -1.20 -18.49 -1.92
N ARG A 61 -2.03 -19.07 -2.79
CA ARG A 61 -3.04 -20.10 -2.48
C ARG A 61 -3.05 -21.20 -3.52
N ARG A 62 -3.38 -22.43 -3.15
CA ARG A 62 -3.63 -23.48 -4.17
C ARG A 62 -4.88 -23.10 -4.98
N LEU A 63 -4.89 -23.39 -6.28
CA LEU A 63 -6.08 -23.20 -7.11
C LEU A 63 -7.28 -24.06 -6.64
N SER A 64 -7.02 -25.15 -5.93
CA SER A 64 -8.04 -25.98 -5.26
C SER A 64 -8.56 -25.41 -3.94
N GLU A 65 -7.88 -24.45 -3.33
CA GLU A 65 -8.32 -23.77 -2.11
C GLU A 65 -9.28 -22.61 -2.44
N PRO A 66 -10.10 -22.17 -1.46
CA PRO A 66 -10.89 -20.95 -1.61
C PRO A 66 -10.02 -19.73 -1.95
N PRO A 67 -10.53 -18.77 -2.75
CA PRO A 67 -9.79 -17.56 -3.08
C PRO A 67 -9.49 -16.73 -1.83
N LEU A 68 -8.27 -16.20 -1.76
CA LEU A 68 -7.92 -15.20 -0.74
C LEU A 68 -8.74 -13.93 -1.02
N ARG A 69 -9.59 -13.49 -0.09
CA ARG A 69 -10.48 -12.33 -0.28
C ARG A 69 -10.89 -11.71 1.05
N ILE A 70 -11.43 -10.49 0.98
CA ILE A 70 -12.14 -9.84 2.09
C ILE A 70 -13.62 -10.20 1.96
N GLU A 71 -14.22 -10.86 2.96
CA GLU A 71 -15.61 -11.33 2.84
C GLU A 71 -16.66 -10.23 2.96
N SER A 72 -16.41 -9.23 3.81
CA SER A 72 -17.32 -8.10 4.01
C SER A 72 -17.30 -7.15 2.81
N GLY A 73 -18.46 -6.94 2.18
CA GLY A 73 -18.61 -5.96 1.10
C GLY A 73 -18.37 -4.53 1.55
N GLU A 74 -18.72 -4.24 2.80
CA GLU A 74 -18.48 -2.94 3.43
C GLU A 74 -16.97 -2.67 3.59
N ARG A 75 -16.22 -3.68 4.08
CA ARG A 75 -14.77 -3.57 4.24
C ARG A 75 -14.05 -3.51 2.90
N ARG A 76 -14.53 -4.24 1.89
CA ARG A 76 -13.97 -4.18 0.53
C ARG A 76 -13.98 -2.77 -0.05
N LEU A 77 -14.99 -1.94 0.22
CA LEU A 77 -14.98 -0.55 -0.25
C LEU A 77 -13.71 0.21 0.16
N THR A 78 -13.22 -0.04 1.39
CA THR A 78 -11.99 0.58 1.91
C THR A 78 -10.73 -0.15 1.45
N ALA A 79 -10.73 -1.48 1.52
CA ALA A 79 -9.52 -2.27 1.51
C ALA A 79 -9.30 -3.15 0.27
N ASP A 80 -10.23 -3.22 -0.69
CA ASP A 80 -10.04 -3.95 -1.97
C ASP A 80 -10.94 -3.35 -3.07
N ASP A 81 -11.15 -4.05 -4.19
CA ASP A 81 -12.16 -3.66 -5.18
C ASP A 81 -13.43 -4.50 -5.05
N THR A 82 -14.54 -3.86 -4.67
CA THR A 82 -15.85 -4.54 -4.58
C THR A 82 -16.41 -4.96 -5.93
N VAL A 83 -16.06 -4.27 -7.03
CA VAL A 83 -16.60 -4.57 -8.38
C VAL A 83 -16.16 -5.93 -8.88
N TRP A 84 -14.91 -6.30 -8.56
CA TRP A 84 -14.25 -7.49 -9.11
C TRP A 84 -14.00 -8.57 -8.06
N ASP A 85 -14.74 -8.51 -6.95
CA ASP A 85 -14.77 -9.58 -5.98
C ASP A 85 -15.40 -10.84 -6.60
N ASP A 86 -14.71 -11.98 -6.46
CA ASP A 86 -15.20 -13.27 -6.90
C ASP A 86 -15.02 -14.31 -5.77
N PRO A 87 -16.12 -14.80 -5.16
CA PRO A 87 -16.04 -15.79 -4.10
C PRO A 87 -15.74 -17.21 -4.59
N ALA A 88 -15.83 -17.47 -5.91
CA ALA A 88 -15.68 -18.79 -6.50
C ALA A 88 -14.35 -18.97 -7.24
N ARG A 89 -13.82 -17.92 -7.86
CA ARG A 89 -12.58 -17.98 -8.65
C ARG A 89 -11.47 -17.18 -8.00
N HIS A 90 -10.25 -17.68 -8.15
CA HIS A 90 -9.05 -16.92 -7.86
C HIS A 90 -8.99 -15.70 -8.76
N HIS A 91 -8.77 -14.53 -8.16
CA HIS A 91 -8.75 -13.25 -8.86
C HIS A 91 -7.64 -12.37 -8.30
N SER A 92 -7.13 -11.47 -9.14
CA SER A 92 -5.99 -10.60 -8.83
C SER A 92 -6.10 -9.24 -9.53
N SER A 93 -5.44 -8.24 -8.96
CA SER A 93 -5.25 -6.90 -9.52
C SER A 93 -3.81 -6.75 -10.02
N ALA A 94 -3.62 -6.09 -11.16
CA ALA A 94 -2.33 -5.80 -11.79
C ALA A 94 -1.51 -7.00 -12.26
N VAL A 95 -1.29 -8.02 -11.44
CA VAL A 95 -0.45 -9.17 -11.76
C VAL A 95 -0.98 -10.43 -11.10
N ALA A 96 -0.90 -11.56 -11.79
CA ALA A 96 -1.09 -12.88 -11.21
C ALA A 96 0.05 -13.78 -11.61
N ALA A 97 0.35 -14.77 -10.77
CA ALA A 97 1.39 -15.74 -11.05
C ALA A 97 0.97 -17.15 -10.62
N LEU A 98 1.45 -18.17 -11.34
CA LEU A 98 1.19 -19.58 -11.07
C LEU A 98 2.50 -20.32 -10.86
N GLN A 99 2.73 -20.86 -9.67
CA GLN A 99 3.88 -21.73 -9.42
C GLN A 99 3.54 -23.19 -9.71
N GLY A 100 4.26 -23.76 -10.68
CA GLY A 100 4.17 -25.17 -11.07
C GLY A 100 4.86 -26.11 -10.07
N ARG A 101 4.76 -27.42 -10.33
CA ARG A 101 5.42 -28.46 -9.52
C ARG A 101 6.95 -28.48 -9.67
N ASP A 102 7.45 -27.91 -10.75
CA ASP A 102 8.87 -27.74 -11.03
C ASP A 102 9.49 -26.55 -10.26
N GLY A 103 8.66 -25.79 -9.52
CA GLY A 103 9.08 -24.62 -8.74
C GLY A 103 9.14 -23.32 -9.54
N ASN A 104 9.01 -23.39 -10.88
CA ASN A 104 8.97 -22.21 -11.74
C ASN A 104 7.61 -21.52 -11.66
N VAL A 105 7.61 -20.24 -11.99
CA VAL A 105 6.47 -19.33 -11.91
C VAL A 105 6.13 -18.81 -13.30
N LEU A 106 4.88 -19.03 -13.72
CA LEU A 106 4.26 -18.35 -14.86
C LEU A 106 3.63 -17.05 -14.38
N LEU A 107 4.15 -15.89 -14.81
CA LEU A 107 3.65 -14.57 -14.43
C LEU A 107 2.96 -13.90 -15.62
N LEU A 108 1.76 -13.37 -15.39
CA LEU A 108 1.06 -12.45 -16.30
C LEU A 108 0.80 -11.13 -15.56
N GLY A 109 1.40 -10.05 -16.04
CA GLY A 109 1.33 -8.72 -15.42
C GLY A 109 0.89 -7.64 -16.40
N ALA A 110 -0.01 -6.76 -15.97
CA ALA A 110 -0.48 -5.61 -16.73
C ALA A 110 0.63 -4.56 -16.84
N LEU A 111 0.68 -3.86 -17.98
CA LEU A 111 1.68 -2.80 -18.23
C LEU A 111 1.03 -1.44 -18.52
N GLY A 112 -0.22 -1.27 -18.14
CA GLY A 112 -0.96 -0.03 -18.22
C GLY A 112 -2.02 0.08 -17.15
N LEU A 113 -2.79 1.16 -17.22
CA LEU A 113 -3.79 1.55 -16.24
C LEU A 113 -5.20 1.10 -16.68
N ASP A 114 -6.19 1.55 -15.92
CA ASP A 114 -7.62 1.32 -16.07
C ASP A 114 -8.09 -0.06 -15.60
N ILE A 115 -7.67 -0.39 -14.38
CA ILE A 115 -8.19 -1.49 -13.56
C ILE A 115 -7.94 -2.84 -14.26
N PRO A 116 -6.66 -3.26 -14.41
CA PRO A 116 -6.35 -4.60 -14.87
C PRO A 116 -6.81 -5.65 -13.86
N ARG A 117 -7.47 -6.68 -14.37
CA ARG A 117 -8.02 -7.80 -13.60
C ARG A 117 -7.56 -9.10 -14.20
N LEU A 118 -7.24 -10.04 -13.31
CA LEU A 118 -6.85 -11.39 -13.68
C LEU A 118 -7.69 -12.40 -12.92
N THR A 119 -7.98 -13.53 -13.54
CA THR A 119 -8.57 -14.70 -12.88
C THR A 119 -7.85 -15.96 -13.30
N ALA A 120 -7.77 -16.94 -12.40
CA ALA A 120 -7.22 -18.25 -12.70
C ALA A 120 -8.09 -19.38 -12.16
N ASP A 121 -8.10 -20.48 -12.89
CA ASP A 121 -8.53 -21.79 -12.44
C ASP A 121 -7.42 -22.81 -12.73
N ARG A 122 -7.74 -24.12 -12.72
CA ARG A 122 -6.74 -25.19 -12.92
C ARG A 122 -6.22 -25.31 -14.36
N ASP A 123 -6.90 -24.68 -15.30
CA ASP A 123 -6.63 -24.82 -16.73
C ASP A 123 -6.22 -23.48 -17.37
N ALA A 124 -6.82 -22.37 -16.93
CA ALA A 124 -6.69 -21.06 -17.56
C ALA A 124 -6.23 -19.95 -16.60
N LEU A 125 -5.38 -19.06 -17.12
CA LEU A 125 -5.07 -17.75 -16.55
C LEU A 125 -5.50 -16.67 -17.54
N VAL A 126 -6.38 -15.77 -17.12
CA VAL A 126 -7.04 -14.80 -18.00
C VAL A 126 -6.87 -13.39 -17.44
N GLY A 127 -6.47 -12.45 -18.29
CA GLY A 127 -6.32 -11.03 -17.98
C GLY A 127 -7.18 -10.14 -18.87
N TRP A 128 -7.76 -9.08 -18.30
CA TRP A 128 -8.48 -8.03 -19.03
C TRP A 128 -8.38 -6.70 -18.28
N TYR A 129 -8.77 -5.61 -18.93
CA TYR A 129 -8.94 -4.30 -18.31
C TYR A 129 -10.43 -3.99 -18.20
N GLU A 130 -10.85 -3.33 -17.13
CA GLU A 130 -12.24 -2.87 -17.01
C GLU A 130 -12.58 -1.85 -18.09
N HIS A 131 -11.65 -0.93 -18.35
CA HIS A 131 -11.79 0.14 -19.31
C HIS A 131 -10.53 0.20 -20.18
N GLY A 132 -10.71 0.50 -21.47
CA GLY A 132 -9.60 0.58 -22.42
C GLY A 132 -8.85 -0.76 -22.60
N ALA A 133 -7.57 -0.65 -22.98
CA ALA A 133 -6.70 -1.79 -23.18
C ALA A 133 -5.23 -1.35 -23.09
N ALA A 134 -4.40 -2.15 -22.43
CA ALA A 134 -2.95 -1.96 -22.44
C ALA A 134 -2.19 -3.29 -22.56
N PRO A 135 -0.91 -3.27 -22.98
CA PRO A 135 -0.10 -4.48 -23.13
C PRO A 135 0.07 -5.27 -21.83
N TRP A 136 0.43 -6.54 -21.96
CA TRP A 136 0.77 -7.43 -20.83
C TRP A 136 2.19 -7.94 -20.93
N PHE A 137 2.81 -8.20 -19.79
CA PHE A 137 4.08 -8.91 -19.67
C PHE A 137 3.82 -10.37 -19.27
N LEU A 138 4.43 -11.30 -20.00
CA LEU A 138 4.34 -12.74 -19.75
C LEU A 138 5.75 -13.30 -19.54
N ALA A 139 5.98 -14.00 -18.42
CA ALA A 139 7.28 -14.57 -18.08
C ALA A 139 7.16 -15.96 -17.44
N TYR A 140 8.17 -16.81 -17.64
CA TYR A 140 8.30 -18.13 -17.02
C TYR A 140 9.74 -18.37 -16.58
N GLY A 141 9.95 -18.70 -15.31
CA GLY A 141 11.27 -18.87 -14.71
C GLY A 141 11.19 -18.96 -13.20
N THR A 142 12.29 -18.68 -12.48
CA THR A 142 12.22 -18.60 -11.02
C THR A 142 11.36 -17.41 -10.58
N GLU A 143 10.79 -17.49 -9.38
CA GLU A 143 9.96 -16.40 -8.82
C GLU A 143 10.68 -15.05 -8.83
N GLU A 144 11.94 -15.03 -8.40
CA GLU A 144 12.72 -13.80 -8.32
C GLU A 144 12.96 -13.20 -9.71
N GLU A 145 13.30 -14.02 -10.71
CA GLU A 145 13.56 -13.56 -12.07
C GLU A 145 12.32 -12.95 -12.72
N VAL A 146 11.16 -13.62 -12.62
CA VAL A 146 9.94 -13.17 -13.31
C VAL A 146 9.37 -11.90 -12.69
N PHE A 147 9.36 -11.79 -11.36
CA PHE A 147 8.90 -10.57 -10.68
C PHE A 147 9.88 -9.42 -10.85
N ALA A 148 11.20 -9.67 -10.83
CA ALA A 148 12.19 -8.63 -11.10
C ALA A 148 12.10 -8.11 -12.55
N ALA A 149 11.87 -8.99 -13.53
CA ALA A 149 11.66 -8.58 -14.92
C ALA A 149 10.38 -7.75 -15.07
N TYR A 150 9.29 -8.16 -14.41
CA TYR A 150 8.05 -7.39 -14.41
C TYR A 150 8.23 -6.00 -13.81
N ALA A 151 8.90 -5.88 -12.65
CA ALA A 151 9.23 -4.60 -12.04
C ALA A 151 10.04 -3.69 -12.99
N ARG A 152 11.05 -4.22 -13.69
CA ARG A 152 11.80 -3.42 -14.69
C ARG A 152 10.90 -2.86 -15.80
N HIS A 153 9.95 -3.65 -16.30
CA HIS A 153 9.01 -3.19 -17.33
C HIS A 153 8.01 -2.16 -16.80
N LEU A 154 7.56 -2.30 -15.55
CA LEU A 154 6.73 -1.29 -14.88
C LEU A 154 7.50 0.02 -14.70
N ALA A 155 8.72 -0.02 -14.17
CA ALA A 155 9.57 1.16 -13.96
C ALA A 155 9.76 1.94 -15.28
N LYS A 156 10.02 1.24 -16.38
CA LYS A 156 10.21 1.85 -17.70
C LYS A 156 8.95 2.54 -18.24
N ARG A 157 7.76 2.04 -17.88
CA ARG A 157 6.48 2.50 -18.46
C ARG A 157 5.74 3.50 -17.59
N LEU A 158 5.72 3.28 -16.29
CA LEU A 158 4.93 4.07 -15.33
C LEU A 158 5.81 4.92 -14.41
N GLY A 159 7.13 4.66 -14.39
CA GLY A 159 8.11 5.35 -13.56
C GLY A 159 8.45 4.60 -12.27
N HIS A 160 9.46 5.09 -11.56
CA HIS A 160 9.90 4.62 -10.25
C HIS A 160 10.35 5.82 -9.39
N SER A 161 10.58 5.60 -8.10
CA SER A 161 11.24 6.57 -7.21
C SER A 161 12.35 5.90 -6.39
N ASP A 162 13.47 6.59 -6.29
CA ASP A 162 14.63 6.17 -5.49
C ASP A 162 14.78 7.01 -4.22
N LYS A 163 13.80 7.88 -3.91
CA LYS A 163 13.84 8.66 -2.67
C LYS A 163 13.74 7.74 -1.46
N ARG A 164 14.27 8.22 -0.34
CA ARG A 164 14.23 7.53 0.95
C ARG A 164 13.64 8.43 2.02
N ALA A 165 12.70 7.90 2.79
CA ALA A 165 12.08 8.55 3.93
C ALA A 165 13.07 8.75 5.08
N GLY A 166 13.99 7.79 5.25
CA GLY A 166 14.84 7.69 6.43
C GLY A 166 14.12 7.00 7.58
N ASN A 167 14.56 7.29 8.80
CA ASN A 167 13.89 6.82 10.02
C ASN A 167 12.72 7.76 10.38
N VAL A 168 11.52 7.22 10.47
CA VAL A 168 10.29 7.99 10.72
C VAL A 168 9.79 7.74 12.13
N TRP A 169 9.48 8.79 12.88
CA TRP A 169 8.60 8.69 14.04
C TRP A 169 7.18 9.05 13.62
N CYS A 170 6.19 8.23 13.94
CA CYS A 170 4.78 8.42 13.56
C CYS A 170 3.89 8.45 14.82
N SER A 171 2.94 9.39 14.94
CA SER A 171 2.13 9.50 16.15
C SER A 171 0.97 8.48 16.28
N TRP A 172 0.60 7.77 15.20
CA TRP A 172 -0.64 7.00 15.11
C TRP A 172 -0.72 5.81 16.07
N TYR A 173 0.22 4.87 16.00
CA TYR A 173 0.11 3.58 16.68
C TYR A 173 0.45 3.62 18.18
N ALA A 174 0.31 4.79 18.78
CA ALA A 174 0.35 5.00 20.22
C ALA A 174 -0.81 5.89 20.68
N TYR A 175 -1.01 7.03 20.01
CA TYR A 175 -2.00 8.02 20.43
C TYR A 175 -3.33 7.92 19.68
N TYR A 176 -3.34 7.30 18.49
CA TYR A 176 -4.43 7.36 17.53
C TYR A 176 -4.86 8.83 17.33
N GLU A 177 -6.17 9.10 17.27
CA GLU A 177 -6.72 10.45 17.11
C GLU A 177 -6.45 11.38 18.33
N ASN A 178 -5.96 10.88 19.47
CA ASN A 178 -5.84 11.64 20.71
C ASN A 178 -4.51 12.41 20.84
N ILE A 179 -3.98 12.93 19.73
CA ILE A 179 -2.80 13.79 19.69
C ILE A 179 -3.13 15.24 20.08
N THR A 180 -2.16 15.92 20.72
CA THR A 180 -2.25 17.35 21.10
C THR A 180 -0.93 18.07 20.86
N GLU A 181 -0.97 19.39 20.66
CA GLU A 181 0.25 20.21 20.51
C GLU A 181 1.17 20.10 21.73
N GLU A 182 0.61 20.09 22.94
CA GLU A 182 1.38 19.99 24.19
C GLU A 182 2.12 18.64 24.29
N GLN A 183 1.42 17.54 23.99
CA GLN A 183 2.02 16.21 24.03
C GLN A 183 3.16 16.09 23.01
N LEU A 184 2.91 16.48 21.75
CA LEU A 184 3.92 16.41 20.70
C LEU A 184 5.13 17.32 20.99
N ALA A 185 4.95 18.46 21.65
CA ALA A 185 6.08 19.30 22.07
C ALA A 185 6.98 18.59 23.11
N LYS A 186 6.39 17.81 24.02
CA LYS A 186 7.15 17.00 24.98
C LYS A 186 7.90 15.86 24.27
N ASP A 187 7.22 15.17 23.35
CA ASP A 187 7.83 14.08 22.57
C ASP A 187 9.00 14.61 21.74
N LEU A 188 8.83 15.74 21.04
CA LEU A 188 9.88 16.39 20.25
C LEU A 188 11.14 16.73 21.05
N THR A 189 10.98 17.10 22.32
CA THR A 189 12.12 17.36 23.21
C THR A 189 12.97 16.10 23.41
N THR A 190 12.35 14.93 23.44
CA THR A 190 13.04 13.65 23.64
C THR A 190 13.50 13.03 22.33
N LEU A 191 12.72 13.19 21.24
CA LEU A 191 13.10 12.75 19.90
C LEU A 191 14.34 13.50 19.40
N ARG A 192 14.55 14.75 19.84
CA ARG A 192 15.76 15.51 19.55
C ARG A 192 17.00 14.76 20.07
N GLY A 193 17.85 14.31 19.14
CA GLY A 193 19.08 13.57 19.43
C GLY A 193 18.95 12.05 19.27
N LEU A 194 17.74 11.54 19.03
CA LEU A 194 17.52 10.18 18.54
C LEU A 194 17.70 10.17 17.00
N PRO A 195 18.06 9.02 16.42
CA PRO A 195 18.33 8.89 14.98
C PRO A 195 17.03 8.85 14.15
N PHE A 196 16.17 9.86 14.29
CA PHE A 196 15.00 10.05 13.43
C PHE A 196 15.27 11.15 12.40
N ASP A 197 14.86 10.91 11.16
CA ASP A 197 14.95 11.86 10.06
C ASP A 197 13.64 12.63 9.87
N VAL A 198 12.51 12.00 10.21
CA VAL A 198 11.16 12.53 10.03
C VAL A 198 10.37 12.41 11.33
N VAL A 199 9.63 13.46 11.69
CA VAL A 199 8.52 13.38 12.66
C VAL A 199 7.23 13.59 11.90
N GLN A 200 6.46 12.52 11.78
CA GLN A 200 5.18 12.51 11.10
C GLN A 200 4.03 12.56 12.10
N VAL A 201 3.23 13.63 11.99
CA VAL A 201 1.99 13.81 12.74
C VAL A 201 0.87 13.13 11.94
N ASP A 202 0.19 12.18 12.56
CA ASP A 202 -0.87 11.37 11.95
C ASP A 202 -2.28 11.95 12.22
N ASP A 203 -3.33 11.22 11.87
CA ASP A 203 -4.75 11.60 12.01
C ASP A 203 -5.10 12.10 13.42
N GLY A 204 -5.98 13.11 13.49
CA GLY A 204 -6.44 13.77 14.71
C GLY A 204 -5.99 15.24 14.86
N TRP A 205 -5.27 15.82 13.91
CA TRP A 205 -4.89 17.24 13.95
C TRP A 205 -5.91 18.15 13.26
N GLU A 206 -6.58 17.60 12.27
CA GLU A 206 -7.59 18.21 11.43
C GLU A 206 -8.90 18.48 12.19
N ARG A 207 -9.73 19.38 11.67
CA ARG A 207 -11.08 19.61 12.23
C ARG A 207 -12.01 18.45 11.93
N MET A 208 -11.88 17.91 10.73
CA MET A 208 -12.66 16.79 10.19
C MET A 208 -11.95 16.32 8.91
N VAL A 209 -12.09 15.03 8.56
CA VAL A 209 -11.63 14.53 7.27
C VAL A 209 -12.38 15.24 6.14
N GLY A 210 -11.64 15.93 5.26
CA GLY A 210 -12.18 16.85 4.25
C GLY A 210 -12.02 18.34 4.62
N ASP A 211 -11.88 18.66 5.91
CA ASP A 211 -11.63 20.02 6.43
C ASP A 211 -10.23 20.13 7.03
N TRP A 212 -9.22 20.18 6.15
CA TRP A 212 -7.78 20.15 6.48
C TRP A 212 -7.25 21.47 7.08
N HIS A 213 -7.70 21.77 8.30
CA HIS A 213 -7.27 22.88 9.15
C HIS A 213 -7.04 22.39 10.58
N PRO A 214 -6.13 23.02 11.34
CA PRO A 214 -5.91 22.65 12.74
C PRO A 214 -7.20 22.78 13.57
N ASN A 215 -7.46 21.77 14.39
CA ASN A 215 -8.48 21.80 15.41
C ASN A 215 -8.01 22.49 16.70
N ALA A 216 -8.86 22.53 17.72
CA ALA A 216 -8.59 23.22 18.98
C ALA A 216 -7.41 22.62 19.79
N LYS A 217 -6.98 21.38 19.50
CA LYS A 217 -5.83 20.72 20.14
C LYS A 217 -4.49 21.28 19.63
N PHE A 218 -4.52 22.07 18.55
CA PHE A 218 -3.36 22.70 17.91
C PHE A 218 -3.55 24.23 17.82
N PRO A 219 -3.65 24.94 18.96
CA PRO A 219 -3.97 26.37 19.00
C PRO A 219 -2.92 27.26 18.33
N SER A 220 -1.64 26.83 18.26
CA SER A 220 -0.60 27.58 17.55
C SER A 220 -0.61 27.34 16.03
N GLY A 221 -1.43 26.40 15.55
CA GLY A 221 -1.52 26.01 14.15
C GLY A 221 -0.38 25.10 13.67
N MET A 222 -0.59 24.47 12.52
CA MET A 222 0.32 23.43 12.02
C MET A 222 1.65 23.96 11.51
N LYS A 223 1.72 25.22 11.05
CA LYS A 223 3.00 25.86 10.71
C LYS A 223 3.93 25.92 11.92
N ALA A 224 3.42 26.35 13.08
CA ALA A 224 4.24 26.45 14.29
C ALA A 224 4.79 25.08 14.72
N LEU A 225 4.01 24.01 14.52
CA LEU A 225 4.47 22.65 14.77
C LEU A 225 5.56 22.21 13.77
N ALA A 226 5.37 22.47 12.48
CA ALA A 226 6.38 22.18 11.46
C ALA A 226 7.71 22.92 11.69
N ASP A 227 7.63 24.19 12.08
CA ASP A 227 8.80 25.01 12.45
C ASP A 227 9.53 24.37 13.65
N ARG A 228 8.81 23.95 14.70
CA ARG A 228 9.41 23.25 15.87
C ARG A 228 10.08 21.92 15.51
N ILE A 229 9.47 21.11 14.63
CA ILE A 229 10.07 19.86 14.15
C ILE A 229 11.39 20.16 13.41
N THR A 230 11.37 21.19 12.55
CA THR A 230 12.54 21.63 11.79
C THR A 230 13.65 22.15 12.72
N GLU A 231 13.32 22.96 13.74
CA GLU A 231 14.25 23.45 14.75
C GLU A 231 14.87 22.32 15.59
N ALA A 232 14.14 21.21 15.76
CA ALA A 232 14.65 20.00 16.40
C ALA A 232 15.58 19.17 15.49
N GLY A 233 15.78 19.59 14.23
CA GLY A 233 16.68 18.97 13.26
C GLY A 233 16.05 17.83 12.44
N MET A 234 14.72 17.69 12.48
CA MET A 234 13.99 16.63 11.78
C MET A 234 13.11 17.23 10.68
N ARG A 235 12.74 16.42 9.69
CA ARG A 235 11.81 16.82 8.62
C ARG A 235 10.36 16.75 9.14
N PRO A 236 9.56 17.81 8.98
CA PRO A 236 8.14 17.79 9.33
C PRO A 236 7.34 16.92 8.36
N GLY A 237 6.64 15.92 8.91
CA GLY A 237 5.71 15.07 8.21
C GLY A 237 4.27 15.23 8.66
N LEU A 238 3.31 15.10 7.72
CA LEU A 238 1.88 15.23 8.01
C LEU A 238 1.05 14.18 7.28
N TRP A 239 0.04 13.66 7.97
CA TRP A 239 -1.01 12.83 7.41
C TRP A 239 -2.17 13.68 6.89
N ILE A 240 -2.68 13.30 5.71
CA ILE A 240 -3.92 13.80 5.11
C ILE A 240 -4.59 12.66 4.34
N ALA A 241 -5.91 12.72 4.18
CA ALA A 241 -6.69 11.79 3.36
C ALA A 241 -7.36 12.54 2.19
N PRO A 242 -6.58 12.99 1.18
CA PRO A 242 -6.95 14.11 0.33
C PRO A 242 -8.11 13.83 -0.63
N PHE A 243 -8.49 12.57 -0.82
CA PHE A 243 -9.52 12.17 -1.80
C PHE A 243 -10.86 11.79 -1.16
N ILE A 244 -10.95 11.85 0.17
CA ILE A 244 -12.16 11.51 0.90
C ILE A 244 -12.70 12.69 1.71
N VAL A 245 -14.00 12.66 1.93
CA VAL A 245 -14.74 13.66 2.70
C VAL A 245 -15.65 12.93 3.68
N HIS A 246 -15.55 13.29 4.96
CA HIS A 246 -16.49 12.85 5.96
C HIS A 246 -17.85 13.55 5.75
N PRO A 247 -19.01 12.86 5.90
CA PRO A 247 -20.33 13.45 5.65
C PRO A 247 -20.62 14.74 6.46
N ASP A 248 -20.08 14.84 7.68
CA ASP A 248 -20.24 16.01 8.55
C ASP A 248 -19.26 17.17 8.27
N ALA A 249 -18.30 16.98 7.36
CA ALA A 249 -17.34 18.01 7.00
C ALA A 249 -18.06 19.24 6.39
N GLN A 250 -17.53 20.43 6.68
CA GLN A 250 -18.01 21.69 6.14
C GLN A 250 -17.96 21.67 4.61
N VAL A 251 -16.87 21.15 4.01
CA VAL A 251 -16.76 21.01 2.55
C VAL A 251 -17.90 20.16 1.95
N ALA A 252 -18.36 19.12 2.65
CA ALA A 252 -19.45 18.26 2.16
C ALA A 252 -20.78 19.02 2.08
N ARG A 253 -21.01 19.98 2.99
CA ARG A 253 -22.24 20.80 3.03
C ARG A 253 -22.17 22.01 2.10
N GLU A 254 -21.02 22.67 2.05
CA GLU A 254 -20.87 23.94 1.33
C GLU A 254 -20.49 23.75 -0.14
N ARG A 255 -19.80 22.65 -0.46
CA ARG A 255 -19.28 22.33 -1.79
C ARG A 255 -19.65 20.89 -2.21
N PRO A 256 -20.93 20.49 -2.12
CA PRO A 256 -21.34 19.11 -2.42
C PRO A 256 -21.11 18.72 -3.90
N GLU A 257 -20.92 19.69 -4.80
CA GLU A 257 -20.58 19.44 -6.20
C GLU A 257 -19.20 18.83 -6.38
N LEU A 258 -18.30 18.91 -5.39
CA LEU A 258 -16.97 18.30 -5.45
C LEU A 258 -17.00 16.77 -5.31
N LEU A 259 -18.09 16.23 -4.77
CA LEU A 259 -18.22 14.81 -4.47
C LEU A 259 -18.50 14.00 -5.73
N LEU A 260 -17.83 12.85 -5.85
CA LEU A 260 -18.14 11.86 -6.88
C LEU A 260 -19.57 11.35 -6.69
N ARG A 261 -20.31 11.22 -7.78
CA ARG A 261 -21.72 10.83 -7.78
C ARG A 261 -21.91 9.44 -8.36
N ASP A 262 -22.90 8.70 -7.88
CA ASP A 262 -23.33 7.45 -8.51
C ASP A 262 -24.32 7.72 -9.66
N GLY A 263 -24.83 6.65 -10.27
CA GLY A 263 -25.82 6.75 -11.35
C GLY A 263 -27.18 7.33 -10.94
N SER A 264 -27.46 7.43 -9.63
CA SER A 264 -28.66 8.03 -9.05
C SER A 264 -28.47 9.51 -8.70
N GLY A 265 -27.23 10.00 -8.73
CA GLY A 265 -26.87 11.36 -8.32
C GLY A 265 -26.56 11.50 -6.82
N ASP A 266 -26.41 10.39 -6.10
CA ASP A 266 -26.02 10.39 -4.68
C ASP A 266 -24.48 10.37 -4.54
N PRO A 267 -23.90 10.91 -3.45
CA PRO A 267 -22.46 10.81 -3.21
C PRO A 267 -22.01 9.36 -3.10
N VAL A 268 -20.90 9.01 -3.76
CA VAL A 268 -20.33 7.66 -3.69
C VAL A 268 -19.67 7.43 -2.34
N THR A 269 -20.18 6.47 -1.57
CA THR A 269 -19.49 5.92 -0.40
C THR A 269 -18.25 5.14 -0.82
N ALA A 270 -17.08 5.68 -0.54
CA ALA A 270 -15.79 5.09 -0.89
C ALA A 270 -15.25 4.14 0.18
N GLY A 271 -15.92 4.03 1.33
CA GLY A 271 -15.58 3.11 2.40
C GLY A 271 -16.14 3.54 3.73
N HIS A 272 -15.76 2.83 4.80
CA HIS A 272 -16.30 3.04 6.14
C HIS A 272 -15.16 3.19 7.14
N ASN A 273 -15.19 4.28 7.89
CA ASN A 273 -14.28 4.56 9.00
C ASN A 273 -14.88 5.67 9.88
N TRP A 274 -14.31 5.91 11.06
CA TRP A 274 -14.82 6.91 12.03
C TRP A 274 -16.32 6.75 12.35
N GLY A 275 -16.82 5.51 12.31
CA GLY A 275 -18.22 5.17 12.60
C GLY A 275 -19.23 5.49 11.49
N THR A 276 -18.80 5.86 10.29
CA THR A 276 -19.69 6.17 9.16
C THR A 276 -19.07 5.82 7.80
N GLY A 277 -19.86 5.96 6.73
CA GLY A 277 -19.37 5.90 5.36
C GLY A 277 -18.80 7.25 4.92
N TYR A 278 -17.57 7.28 4.41
CA TYR A 278 -16.96 8.49 3.84
C TYR A 278 -17.16 8.54 2.31
N TRP A 279 -17.18 9.74 1.76
CA TRP A 279 -17.42 9.97 0.33
C TRP A 279 -16.14 10.26 -0.44
N ALA A 280 -16.11 9.93 -1.73
CA ALA A 280 -15.00 10.27 -2.63
C ALA A 280 -15.18 11.66 -3.27
N LEU A 281 -14.06 12.35 -3.51
CA LEU A 281 -14.00 13.51 -4.41
C LEU A 281 -13.99 13.08 -5.89
N ASP A 282 -14.65 13.84 -6.76
CA ASP A 282 -14.47 13.72 -8.21
C ASP A 282 -13.18 14.42 -8.63
N LEU A 283 -12.10 13.66 -8.78
CA LEU A 283 -10.78 14.16 -9.16
C LEU A 283 -10.68 14.67 -10.61
N THR A 284 -11.73 14.47 -11.41
CA THR A 284 -11.80 14.97 -12.79
C THR A 284 -12.49 16.32 -12.89
N LEU A 285 -13.24 16.73 -11.85
CA LEU A 285 -13.89 18.02 -11.80
C LEU A 285 -12.86 19.13 -11.52
N PRO A 286 -12.75 20.19 -12.36
CA PRO A 286 -11.79 21.27 -12.14
C PRO A 286 -11.89 21.93 -10.76
N ALA A 287 -13.11 22.10 -10.23
CA ALA A 287 -13.32 22.67 -8.90
C ALA A 287 -12.75 21.79 -7.77
N SER A 288 -12.79 20.46 -7.92
CA SER A 288 -12.18 19.52 -6.97
C SER A 288 -10.65 19.53 -7.08
N GLN A 289 -10.14 19.67 -8.32
CA GLN A 289 -8.70 19.83 -8.55
C GLN A 289 -8.15 21.10 -7.92
N ASP A 290 -8.87 22.22 -8.02
CA ASP A 290 -8.50 23.48 -7.38
C ASP A 290 -8.55 23.37 -5.85
N HIS A 291 -9.58 22.74 -5.29
CA HIS A 291 -9.67 22.45 -3.86
C HIS A 291 -8.47 21.62 -3.37
N LEU A 292 -8.13 20.56 -4.09
CA LEU A 292 -6.96 19.72 -3.80
C LEU A 292 -5.65 20.53 -3.90
N ARG A 293 -5.54 21.36 -4.92
CA ARG A 293 -4.37 22.22 -5.16
C ARG A 293 -4.11 23.17 -3.98
N GLU A 294 -5.15 23.87 -3.54
CA GLU A 294 -5.10 24.79 -2.41
C GLU A 294 -4.74 24.08 -1.10
N MET A 295 -5.34 22.91 -0.85
CA MET A 295 -5.05 22.10 0.33
C MET A 295 -3.57 21.69 0.39
N VAL A 296 -3.04 21.10 -0.68
CA VAL A 296 -1.65 20.60 -0.72
C VAL A 296 -0.66 21.77 -0.67
N ARG A 297 -0.95 22.88 -1.34
CA ARG A 297 -0.15 24.10 -1.29
C ARG A 297 -0.03 24.63 0.14
N ARG A 298 -1.14 24.70 0.87
CA ARG A 298 -1.16 25.12 2.27
C ARG A 298 -0.29 24.22 3.14
N VAL A 299 -0.52 22.90 3.06
CA VAL A 299 0.22 21.91 3.85
C VAL A 299 1.72 21.97 3.55
N SER A 300 2.09 21.99 2.28
CA SER A 300 3.48 21.81 1.88
C SER A 300 4.27 23.13 1.88
N ARG A 301 3.71 24.18 1.28
CA ARG A 301 4.44 25.43 1.02
C ARG A 301 4.23 26.48 2.09
N GLU A 302 3.03 26.57 2.66
CA GLU A 302 2.72 27.59 3.68
C GLU A 302 3.08 27.10 5.08
N TRP A 303 2.78 25.83 5.40
CA TRP A 303 3.13 25.24 6.70
C TRP A 303 4.49 24.57 6.72
N GLY A 304 5.01 24.11 5.58
CA GLY A 304 6.38 23.58 5.47
C GLY A 304 6.50 22.06 5.64
N PHE A 305 5.42 21.29 5.58
CA PHE A 305 5.48 19.83 5.64
C PHE A 305 6.02 19.26 4.33
N THR A 306 7.13 18.53 4.39
CA THR A 306 7.83 17.98 3.21
C THR A 306 7.89 16.46 3.21
N TYR A 307 7.29 15.81 4.20
CA TYR A 307 6.92 14.41 4.17
C TYR A 307 5.39 14.32 4.28
N LEU A 308 4.71 13.76 3.28
CA LEU A 308 3.25 13.64 3.30
C LEU A 308 2.85 12.17 3.27
N LYS A 309 2.14 11.73 4.30
CA LYS A 309 1.37 10.48 4.28
C LYS A 309 0.00 10.81 3.71
N ILE A 310 -0.25 10.39 2.47
CA ILE A 310 -1.52 10.60 1.76
C ILE A 310 -2.32 9.30 1.79
N ASP A 311 -3.38 9.28 2.59
CA ASP A 311 -4.09 8.07 2.99
C ASP A 311 -5.48 7.98 2.37
N PHE A 312 -6.06 6.77 2.40
CA PHE A 312 -7.35 6.44 1.79
C PHE A 312 -7.43 6.83 0.30
N ILE A 313 -6.27 6.95 -0.38
CA ILE A 313 -6.24 7.49 -1.73
C ILE A 313 -6.82 6.53 -2.77
N GLY A 314 -7.00 5.24 -2.44
CA GLY A 314 -7.78 4.31 -3.26
C GLY A 314 -9.20 4.81 -3.57
N ALA A 315 -9.75 5.70 -2.74
CA ALA A 315 -11.02 6.39 -2.99
C ALA A 315 -11.07 7.12 -4.34
N GLY A 316 -9.93 7.60 -4.86
CA GLY A 316 -9.88 8.24 -6.19
C GLY A 316 -10.20 7.29 -7.35
N ALA A 317 -10.12 5.98 -7.13
CA ALA A 317 -10.36 4.93 -8.12
C ALA A 317 -11.66 4.13 -7.88
N VAL A 318 -12.59 4.62 -7.06
CA VAL A 318 -13.88 3.95 -6.87
C VAL A 318 -14.82 4.16 -8.07
N PRO A 319 -15.78 3.28 -8.32
CA PRO A 319 -16.79 3.48 -9.38
C PRO A 319 -17.65 4.72 -9.10
N GLY A 320 -18.04 5.43 -10.17
CA GLY A 320 -18.87 6.62 -10.08
C GLY A 320 -18.93 7.38 -11.40
N ALA A 321 -19.94 8.23 -11.54
CA ALA A 321 -20.09 9.18 -12.62
C ALA A 321 -19.17 10.39 -12.38
N ARG A 322 -18.20 10.56 -13.28
CA ARG A 322 -17.16 11.58 -13.24
C ARG A 322 -17.48 12.73 -14.20
N HIS A 323 -16.88 13.89 -13.97
CA HIS A 323 -16.93 15.03 -14.87
C HIS A 323 -16.33 14.71 -16.25
N GLU A 324 -15.17 14.06 -16.28
CA GLU A 324 -14.51 13.60 -17.50
C GLU A 324 -14.75 12.11 -17.75
N ASP A 325 -14.89 11.72 -19.03
CA ASP A 325 -15.03 10.32 -19.45
C ASP A 325 -13.66 9.63 -19.51
N VAL A 326 -13.13 9.32 -18.32
CA VAL A 326 -11.84 8.64 -18.14
C VAL A 326 -11.98 7.45 -17.19
N GLY A 327 -11.08 6.48 -17.32
CA GLY A 327 -11.04 5.33 -16.43
C GLY A 327 -10.70 5.69 -14.98
N ARG A 328 -11.04 4.79 -14.05
CA ARG A 328 -10.97 5.05 -12.60
C ARG A 328 -9.54 5.31 -12.12
N GLU A 329 -8.57 4.59 -12.68
CA GLU A 329 -7.15 4.75 -12.32
C GLU A 329 -6.56 6.04 -12.89
N GLU A 330 -7.02 6.52 -14.05
CA GLU A 330 -6.59 7.81 -14.60
C GLU A 330 -7.14 8.99 -13.78
N ALA A 331 -8.37 8.91 -13.28
CA ALA A 331 -8.92 9.90 -12.34
C ALA A 331 -8.11 9.96 -11.04
N TYR A 332 -7.78 8.80 -10.46
CA TYR A 332 -6.87 8.70 -9.32
C TYR A 332 -5.50 9.34 -9.62
N ARG A 333 -4.93 9.02 -10.79
CA ARG A 333 -3.62 9.53 -11.21
C ARG A 333 -3.63 11.04 -11.42
N THR A 334 -4.74 11.62 -11.87
CA THR A 334 -4.95 13.06 -11.96
C THR A 334 -4.81 13.73 -10.58
N GLY A 335 -5.46 13.19 -9.55
CA GLY A 335 -5.31 13.69 -8.18
C GLY A 335 -3.86 13.59 -7.67
N LEU A 336 -3.19 12.45 -7.89
CA LEU A 336 -1.80 12.29 -7.49
C LEU A 336 -0.84 13.25 -8.19
N ARG A 337 -1.07 13.53 -9.48
CA ARG A 337 -0.26 14.52 -10.23
C ARG A 337 -0.36 15.90 -9.59
N ILE A 338 -1.58 16.33 -9.23
CA ILE A 338 -1.80 17.61 -8.54
C ILE A 338 -1.06 17.64 -7.21
N ILE A 339 -1.17 16.56 -6.41
CA ILE A 339 -0.44 16.47 -5.13
C ILE A 339 1.07 16.59 -5.36
N ARG A 340 1.63 15.83 -6.30
CA ARG A 340 3.07 15.86 -6.62
C ARG A 340 3.53 17.24 -7.08
N GLU A 341 2.78 17.89 -7.98
CA GLU A 341 3.09 19.21 -8.50
C GLU A 341 3.06 20.29 -7.39
N GLU A 342 2.03 20.29 -6.54
CA GLU A 342 1.90 21.28 -5.48
C GLU A 342 2.83 21.03 -4.29
N ALA A 343 3.04 19.77 -3.88
CA ALA A 343 3.98 19.42 -2.82
C ALA A 343 5.42 19.74 -3.21
N GLY A 344 5.72 19.67 -4.52
CA GLY A 344 7.03 19.99 -5.08
C GLY A 344 7.95 18.77 -5.20
N PRO A 345 9.07 18.93 -5.93
CA PRO A 345 9.95 17.83 -6.28
C PRO A 345 10.68 17.24 -5.06
N ASP A 346 10.92 18.04 -4.02
CA ASP A 346 11.68 17.62 -2.83
C ASP A 346 10.81 16.92 -1.78
N ALA A 347 9.48 17.06 -1.87
CA ALA A 347 8.58 16.40 -0.94
C ALA A 347 8.65 14.88 -1.10
N TYR A 348 8.63 14.16 0.01
CA TYR A 348 8.46 12.72 0.05
C TYR A 348 6.97 12.38 0.18
N LEU A 349 6.41 11.58 -0.74
CA LEU A 349 5.01 11.15 -0.71
C LEU A 349 4.89 9.66 -0.39
N LEU A 350 4.33 9.36 0.78
CA LEU A 350 3.91 8.02 1.19
C LEU A 350 2.42 7.82 0.89
N GLY A 351 2.08 6.90 -0.02
CA GLY A 351 0.69 6.52 -0.26
C GLY A 351 0.21 5.40 0.66
N SER A 352 -1.02 5.53 1.16
CA SER A 352 -1.70 4.51 1.95
C SER A 352 -3.13 4.27 1.46
N GLY A 353 -3.59 3.02 1.52
CA GLY A 353 -4.78 2.58 0.80
C GLY A 353 -4.64 2.74 -0.73
N ALA A 354 -3.42 2.66 -1.26
CA ALA A 354 -3.08 3.08 -2.61
C ALA A 354 -3.00 1.92 -3.61
N PRO A 355 -3.60 2.02 -4.81
CA PRO A 355 -3.39 1.07 -5.90
C PRO A 355 -2.00 1.21 -6.53
N LEU A 356 -1.29 0.09 -6.73
CA LEU A 356 0.12 0.09 -7.15
C LEU A 356 0.35 0.79 -8.50
N LEU A 357 -0.25 0.29 -9.58
CA LEU A 357 0.08 0.72 -10.94
C LEU A 357 -0.10 2.23 -11.17
N PRO A 358 -1.25 2.85 -10.85
CA PRO A 358 -1.42 4.27 -11.10
C PRO A 358 -0.68 5.16 -10.07
N SER A 359 -0.04 4.58 -9.05
CA SER A 359 0.84 5.29 -8.12
C SER A 359 2.28 5.45 -8.62
N LEU A 360 2.73 4.54 -9.50
CA LEU A 360 4.11 4.50 -9.96
C LEU A 360 4.51 5.80 -10.68
N GLY A 361 5.74 6.25 -10.42
CA GLY A 361 6.29 7.51 -10.92
C GLY A 361 5.73 8.78 -10.25
N LEU A 362 4.78 8.67 -9.33
CA LEU A 362 4.20 9.80 -8.61
C LEU A 362 4.46 9.72 -7.10
N LEU A 363 4.39 8.53 -6.52
CA LEU A 363 4.71 8.28 -5.10
C LEU A 363 6.18 7.92 -4.89
N ASP A 364 6.70 8.19 -3.70
CA ASP A 364 8.04 7.80 -3.28
C ASP A 364 8.04 6.49 -2.48
N GLY A 365 6.96 6.24 -1.73
CA GLY A 365 6.71 4.97 -1.09
C GLY A 365 5.23 4.63 -1.00
N ILE A 366 4.94 3.36 -0.72
CA ILE A 366 3.58 2.84 -0.57
C ILE A 366 3.49 1.94 0.65
N ARG A 367 2.45 2.10 1.45
CA ARG A 367 2.06 1.08 2.44
C ARG A 367 1.80 -0.23 1.72
N SER A 368 2.46 -1.29 2.14
CA SER A 368 2.42 -2.60 1.47
C SER A 368 1.55 -3.63 2.17
N GLY A 369 0.84 -3.26 3.22
CA GLY A 369 -0.09 -4.13 3.91
C GLY A 369 -1.10 -3.36 4.73
N PRO A 370 -2.05 -4.06 5.37
CA PRO A 370 -2.91 -3.54 6.42
C PRO A 370 -2.11 -2.89 7.54
N ASP A 371 -2.82 -2.13 8.38
CA ASP A 371 -2.24 -1.55 9.59
C ASP A 371 -1.67 -2.63 10.50
N VAL A 372 -0.46 -2.41 11.03
CA VAL A 372 -0.01 -3.15 12.20
C VAL A 372 -0.88 -2.79 13.40
N ALA A 373 -0.93 -3.68 14.37
CA ALA A 373 -1.51 -3.39 15.67
C ALA A 373 -0.56 -3.92 16.75
N PRO A 374 -0.67 -3.43 18.00
CA PRO A 374 0.07 -3.98 19.14
C PRO A 374 -0.48 -5.36 19.57
N LEU A 375 -0.90 -6.18 18.61
CA LEU A 375 -1.41 -7.54 18.75
C LEU A 375 -1.24 -8.32 17.43
N TRP A 376 -0.95 -9.62 17.53
CA TRP A 376 -0.59 -10.44 16.39
C TRP A 376 -1.80 -10.94 15.59
N GLU A 377 -2.78 -11.50 16.29
CA GLU A 377 -4.06 -11.98 15.77
C GLU A 377 -5.19 -11.63 16.75
N HIS A 378 -6.43 -11.60 16.28
CA HIS A 378 -7.59 -11.33 17.12
C HIS A 378 -8.77 -12.26 16.77
N TYR A 379 -9.31 -12.97 17.77
CA TYR A 379 -10.38 -13.96 17.55
C TYR A 379 -11.68 -13.40 16.93
N ALA A 380 -11.95 -12.10 17.11
CA ALA A 380 -13.18 -11.49 16.60
C ALA A 380 -13.13 -11.16 15.10
N THR A 381 -11.98 -11.35 14.45
CA THR A 381 -11.81 -11.06 13.02
C THR A 381 -10.97 -12.16 12.36
N GLN A 382 -11.37 -12.55 11.15
CA GLN A 382 -10.55 -13.35 10.26
C GLN A 382 -10.29 -12.58 8.95
N ASP A 383 -10.63 -11.29 8.94
CA ASP A 383 -10.47 -10.44 7.77
C ASP A 383 -8.97 -10.17 7.55
N PRO A 384 -8.42 -10.59 6.41
CA PRO A 384 -6.99 -10.46 6.14
C PRO A 384 -6.56 -9.01 5.83
N SER A 385 -7.51 -8.06 5.82
CA SER A 385 -7.27 -6.61 5.70
C SER A 385 -7.37 -5.85 7.03
N ASP A 386 -7.70 -6.54 8.12
CA ASP A 386 -7.86 -5.92 9.43
C ASP A 386 -6.52 -5.51 10.04
N ALA A 387 -6.56 -4.57 10.98
CA ALA A 387 -5.38 -4.06 11.66
C ALA A 387 -4.79 -5.11 12.62
N LEU A 388 -3.81 -5.86 12.13
CA LEU A 388 -3.15 -6.97 12.84
C LEU A 388 -1.69 -7.03 12.40
N ALA A 389 -0.75 -7.15 13.35
CA ALA A 389 0.67 -7.26 13.01
C ALA A 389 0.96 -8.43 12.06
N ARG A 390 0.25 -9.55 12.21
CA ARG A 390 0.38 -10.69 11.29
C ARG A 390 -0.08 -10.34 9.87
N ASN A 391 -1.23 -9.67 9.73
CA ASN A 391 -1.75 -9.30 8.41
C ASN A 391 -0.78 -8.37 7.68
N ALA A 392 -0.18 -7.40 8.38
CA ALA A 392 0.83 -6.51 7.83
C ALA A 392 2.07 -7.30 7.34
N VAL A 393 2.61 -8.20 8.18
CA VAL A 393 3.76 -9.07 7.81
C VAL A 393 3.44 -9.92 6.59
N VAL A 394 2.31 -10.63 6.60
CA VAL A 394 1.90 -11.53 5.52
C VAL A 394 1.80 -10.77 4.20
N ASN A 395 1.15 -9.61 4.18
CA ASN A 395 0.98 -8.84 2.95
C ASN A 395 2.30 -8.29 2.43
N THR A 396 3.10 -7.70 3.31
CA THR A 396 4.34 -7.03 2.89
C THR A 396 5.40 -8.00 2.37
N VAL A 397 5.58 -9.17 3.00
CA VAL A 397 6.50 -10.21 2.50
C VAL A 397 6.17 -10.59 1.05
N HIS A 398 4.88 -10.64 0.69
CA HIS A 398 4.42 -10.97 -0.65
C HIS A 398 4.50 -9.80 -1.65
N ARG A 399 4.87 -8.60 -1.21
CA ARG A 399 5.01 -7.39 -2.03
C ARG A 399 6.44 -6.84 -2.09
N LEU A 400 7.42 -7.53 -1.49
CA LEU A 400 8.84 -7.13 -1.52
C LEU A 400 9.40 -6.95 -2.95
N TRP A 401 8.83 -7.62 -3.94
CA TRP A 401 9.21 -7.44 -5.34
C TRP A 401 8.97 -6.01 -5.87
N GLN A 402 8.19 -5.18 -5.15
CA GLN A 402 7.92 -3.78 -5.49
C GLN A 402 9.07 -2.83 -5.10
N MET A 403 10.01 -3.26 -4.27
CA MET A 403 11.13 -2.41 -3.78
C MET A 403 11.96 -1.72 -4.89
N PRO A 404 12.17 -2.31 -6.08
CA PRO A 404 12.84 -1.61 -7.18
C PRO A 404 12.02 -0.47 -7.81
N LEU A 405 10.74 -0.33 -7.47
CA LEU A 405 9.82 0.67 -8.03
C LEU A 405 9.67 1.90 -7.12
N LEU A 406 9.69 1.69 -5.81
CA LEU A 406 9.47 2.70 -4.77
C LEU A 406 9.80 2.09 -3.39
N GLU A 407 9.83 2.89 -2.33
CA GLU A 407 9.93 2.35 -0.98
C GLU A 407 8.67 1.56 -0.58
N VAL A 408 8.89 0.32 -0.15
CA VAL A 408 7.84 -0.54 0.42
C VAL A 408 7.77 -0.21 1.91
N ASP A 409 6.66 0.32 2.37
CA ASP A 409 6.43 0.63 3.79
C ASP A 409 5.69 -0.55 4.46
N PRO A 410 6.37 -1.35 5.30
CA PRO A 410 5.78 -2.46 6.04
C PRO A 410 4.91 -2.02 7.22
N ASP A 411 4.74 -0.71 7.41
CA ASP A 411 4.20 -0.07 8.59
C ASP A 411 5.18 -0.04 9.77
N VAL A 412 4.76 0.55 10.89
CA VAL A 412 5.64 0.82 12.04
C VAL A 412 6.09 -0.45 12.77
N VAL A 413 7.21 -0.34 13.46
CA VAL A 413 7.74 -1.37 14.35
C VAL A 413 7.61 -0.94 15.81
N TYR A 414 7.68 -1.93 16.71
CA TYR A 414 7.56 -1.70 18.15
C TYR A 414 8.83 -2.13 18.92
N PHE A 415 9.06 -1.42 20.00
CA PHE A 415 10.06 -1.65 21.06
C PHE A 415 9.41 -1.62 22.44
N ARG A 416 8.31 -0.89 22.61
CA ARG A 416 7.59 -0.81 23.88
C ARG A 416 7.01 -2.18 24.26
N SER A 417 7.19 -2.56 25.52
CA SER A 417 6.40 -3.61 26.19
C SER A 417 5.09 -3.06 26.76
N ARG A 418 5.05 -1.78 27.12
CA ARG A 418 3.84 -1.14 27.66
C ARG A 418 2.77 -1.01 26.58
N LEU A 419 1.53 -1.38 26.94
CA LEU A 419 0.37 -1.30 26.04
C LEU A 419 0.62 -2.05 24.72
N ASN A 420 1.34 -3.17 24.79
CA ASN A 420 1.68 -4.00 23.65
C ASN A 420 1.53 -5.48 24.00
N LEU A 421 0.79 -6.22 23.18
CA LEU A 421 0.54 -7.66 23.35
C LEU A 421 1.44 -8.53 22.46
N LEU A 422 2.32 -7.92 21.66
CA LEU A 422 3.25 -8.65 20.81
C LEU A 422 4.37 -9.27 21.64
N THR A 423 4.69 -10.53 21.35
CA THR A 423 5.88 -11.20 21.91
C THR A 423 7.16 -10.60 21.33
N GLU A 424 8.30 -10.84 21.97
CA GLU A 424 9.61 -10.41 21.45
C GLU A 424 9.86 -10.93 20.03
N GLN A 425 9.48 -12.18 19.74
CA GLN A 425 9.61 -12.77 18.40
C GLN A 425 8.75 -12.04 17.36
N GLN A 426 7.50 -11.69 17.72
CA GLN A 426 6.60 -10.98 16.81
C GLN A 426 7.09 -9.55 16.54
N GLN A 427 7.57 -8.85 17.58
CA GLN A 427 8.22 -7.55 17.42
C GLN A 427 9.50 -7.66 16.57
N SER A 428 10.29 -8.73 16.75
CA SER A 428 11.46 -9.00 15.92
C SER A 428 11.07 -9.16 14.46
N TRP A 429 10.02 -9.90 14.13
CA TRP A 429 9.57 -10.04 12.74
C TRP A 429 9.19 -8.71 12.10
N LEU A 430 8.54 -7.80 12.85
CA LEU A 430 8.23 -6.46 12.34
C LEU A 430 9.53 -5.67 12.04
N ARG A 431 10.49 -5.69 12.97
CA ARG A 431 11.80 -5.03 12.80
C ARG A 431 12.61 -5.61 11.64
N ASP A 432 12.65 -6.93 11.53
CA ASP A 432 13.37 -7.62 10.47
C ASP A 432 12.76 -7.33 9.10
N LEU A 433 11.42 -7.24 9.02
CA LEU A 433 10.74 -6.89 7.78
C LEU A 433 10.97 -5.42 7.39
N ALA A 434 10.98 -4.50 8.37
CA ALA A 434 11.34 -3.10 8.16
C ALA A 434 12.79 -2.94 7.66
N ASP A 435 13.73 -3.72 8.20
CA ASP A 435 15.09 -3.79 7.66
C ASP A 435 15.12 -4.26 6.22
N ILE A 436 14.44 -5.37 5.92
CA ILE A 436 14.37 -5.93 4.56
C ILE A 436 13.78 -4.91 3.58
N CYS A 437 12.73 -4.18 3.97
CA CYS A 437 12.12 -3.16 3.14
C CYS A 437 12.99 -1.89 2.99
N GLY A 438 13.93 -1.68 3.92
CA GLY A 438 14.71 -0.45 4.03
C GLY A 438 13.92 0.75 4.56
N PHE A 439 12.69 0.53 5.04
CA PHE A 439 11.78 1.56 5.54
C PHE A 439 11.51 1.35 7.02
N ARG A 440 11.92 2.30 7.86
CA ARG A 440 11.88 2.16 9.32
C ARG A 440 11.05 3.25 9.94
N ALA A 441 9.86 2.89 10.39
CA ALA A 441 8.98 3.78 11.13
C ALA A 441 8.72 3.23 12.54
N VAL A 442 8.62 4.11 13.53
CA VAL A 442 8.34 3.77 14.93
C VAL A 442 7.25 4.71 15.46
N SER A 443 6.30 4.18 16.23
CA SER A 443 5.29 5.02 16.90
C SER A 443 5.39 5.03 18.42
N ASP A 444 6.40 4.38 18.98
CA ASP A 444 6.58 4.35 20.42
C ASP A 444 6.95 5.73 20.94
N PRO A 445 6.16 6.29 21.89
CA PRO A 445 6.54 7.49 22.57
C PRO A 445 7.80 7.23 23.39
N PRO A 446 8.82 8.08 23.32
CA PRO A 446 10.02 7.91 24.14
C PRO A 446 9.72 7.81 25.65
N GLY A 447 8.69 8.53 26.12
CA GLY A 447 8.25 8.47 27.53
C GLY A 447 7.55 7.16 27.93
N TRP A 448 7.19 6.29 26.99
CA TRP A 448 6.63 4.96 27.26
C TRP A 448 7.70 3.87 27.35
N LEU A 449 8.87 4.12 26.77
CA LEU A 449 9.97 3.17 26.73
C LEU A 449 10.71 3.10 28.07
N HIS A 450 11.03 1.89 28.48
CA HIS A 450 12.07 1.64 29.47
C HIS A 450 13.45 1.98 28.88
N ALA A 451 14.45 2.22 29.74
CA ALA A 451 15.78 2.64 29.29
C ALA A 451 16.42 1.64 28.30
N GLU A 452 16.26 0.33 28.56
CA GLU A 452 16.75 -0.73 27.69
C GLU A 452 16.02 -0.78 26.34
N GLU A 453 14.71 -0.50 26.32
CA GLU A 453 13.92 -0.44 25.08
C GLU A 453 14.32 0.77 24.23
N LEU A 454 14.58 1.92 24.88
CA LEU A 454 15.09 3.12 24.22
C LEU A 454 16.49 2.92 23.63
N GLU A 455 17.37 2.22 24.35
CA GLU A 455 18.70 1.84 23.86
C GLU A 455 18.60 0.89 22.66
N ALA A 456 17.75 -0.14 22.75
CA ALA A 456 17.50 -1.08 21.67
C ALA A 456 16.94 -0.39 20.41
N MET A 457 15.98 0.52 20.57
CA MET A 457 15.44 1.33 19.47
C MET A 457 16.53 2.19 18.83
N THR A 458 17.33 2.87 19.65
CA THR A 458 18.41 3.74 19.16
C THR A 458 19.47 2.94 18.39
N ALA A 459 19.87 1.78 18.91
CA ALA A 459 20.81 0.88 18.25
C ALA A 459 20.26 0.37 16.91
N TYR A 460 19.00 -0.09 16.90
CA TYR A 460 18.32 -0.53 15.67
C TYR A 460 18.29 0.58 14.62
N LEU A 461 17.83 1.78 14.98
CA LEU A 461 17.71 2.89 14.04
C LEU A 461 19.06 3.40 13.52
N SER A 462 20.15 3.19 14.25
CA SER A 462 21.51 3.61 13.86
C SER A 462 22.24 2.61 12.97
N HIS A 463 21.91 1.32 13.08
CA HIS A 463 22.60 0.25 12.36
C HIS A 463 21.83 -0.17 11.10
N ARG A 464 22.51 -0.40 9.97
CA ARG A 464 21.89 -0.91 8.72
C ARG A 464 22.47 -2.29 8.41
N PRO A 465 21.69 -3.38 8.50
CA PRO A 465 22.21 -4.72 8.28
C PRO A 465 22.45 -5.00 6.79
N GLU A 466 23.40 -5.89 6.51
CA GLU A 466 23.49 -6.53 5.19
C GLU A 466 22.37 -7.57 5.05
N ILE A 467 21.54 -7.42 4.02
CA ILE A 467 20.36 -8.26 3.77
C ILE A 467 20.61 -9.15 2.57
N ARG A 468 20.39 -10.46 2.74
CA ARG A 468 20.39 -11.43 1.65
C ARG A 468 19.15 -12.30 1.71
N ARG A 469 18.39 -12.34 0.61
CA ARG A 469 17.28 -13.29 0.45
C ARG A 469 17.84 -14.71 0.30
N LEU A 470 17.30 -15.66 1.06
CA LEU A 470 17.68 -17.08 1.00
C LEU A 470 16.65 -17.88 0.20
N ASP A 471 15.36 -17.60 0.42
CA ASP A 471 14.25 -18.11 -0.37
C ASP A 471 13.03 -17.18 -0.28
N ARG A 472 11.82 -17.69 -0.53
CA ARG A 472 10.59 -16.90 -0.51
C ARG A 472 10.36 -16.19 0.83
N TYR A 473 10.61 -16.87 1.95
CA TYR A 473 10.26 -16.40 3.30
C TYR A 473 11.44 -16.31 4.24
N ARG A 474 12.63 -16.76 3.82
CA ARG A 474 13.84 -16.72 4.63
C ARG A 474 14.88 -15.73 4.12
N PHE A 475 15.50 -15.03 5.06
CA PHE A 475 16.49 -13.98 4.82
C PHE A 475 17.65 -14.11 5.81
N ALA A 476 18.81 -13.58 5.43
CA ALA A 476 19.94 -13.39 6.34
C ALA A 476 20.17 -11.89 6.57
N LEU A 477 20.20 -11.45 7.82
CA LEU A 477 20.50 -10.08 8.27
C LEU A 477 21.78 -10.13 9.12
N ASP A 478 22.90 -9.59 8.64
CA ASP A 478 24.23 -9.65 9.30
C ASP A 478 24.62 -11.04 9.85
N ASN A 479 24.25 -12.10 9.13
CA ASN A 479 24.44 -13.52 9.47
C ASN A 479 23.37 -14.18 10.37
N ARG A 480 22.36 -13.44 10.84
CA ARG A 480 21.18 -14.03 11.49
C ARG A 480 20.15 -14.46 10.46
N GLU A 481 19.74 -15.71 10.49
CA GLU A 481 18.62 -16.20 9.68
C GLU A 481 17.29 -15.71 10.28
N VAL A 482 16.42 -15.17 9.42
CA VAL A 482 15.06 -14.74 9.72
C VAL A 482 14.12 -15.58 8.88
N ASP A 483 13.13 -16.20 9.51
CA ASP A 483 12.12 -17.02 8.83
C ASP A 483 10.72 -16.48 9.12
N PHE A 484 10.01 -16.07 8.07
CA PHE A 484 8.61 -15.64 8.12
C PHE A 484 7.62 -16.77 7.85
N GLY A 485 8.08 -17.97 7.47
CA GLY A 485 7.24 -19.14 7.20
C GLY A 485 6.18 -19.40 8.27
N PRO A 486 6.52 -19.39 9.58
CA PRO A 486 5.56 -19.55 10.66
C PRO A 486 4.48 -18.45 10.73
N ALA A 487 4.78 -17.22 10.28
CA ALA A 487 3.79 -16.16 10.17
C ALA A 487 2.84 -16.40 8.98
N ILE A 488 3.35 -16.88 7.85
CA ILE A 488 2.55 -17.12 6.63
C ILE A 488 1.61 -18.31 6.79
N ALA A 489 2.14 -19.45 7.23
CA ALA A 489 1.41 -20.70 7.39
C ALA A 489 1.60 -21.21 8.83
N PRO A 490 0.87 -20.66 9.81
CA PRO A 490 1.04 -21.04 11.19
C PRO A 490 0.70 -22.53 11.38
N GLU A 491 1.69 -23.33 11.75
CA GLU A 491 1.52 -24.74 12.14
C GLU A 491 0.83 -24.79 13.51
N GLY A 492 -0.47 -24.50 13.57
CA GLY A 492 -1.32 -24.77 14.74
C GLY A 492 -0.90 -24.16 16.08
N THR A 493 -0.02 -23.16 16.15
CA THR A 493 0.50 -22.65 17.44
C THR A 493 0.19 -21.18 17.73
N GLN A 494 -0.50 -21.03 18.86
CA GLN A 494 -0.52 -19.93 19.85
C GLN A 494 -1.04 -18.54 19.41
N ARG A 495 -2.34 -18.34 19.62
CA ARG A 495 -3.08 -17.08 19.37
C ARG A 495 -2.84 -15.97 20.41
N TYR A 496 -2.21 -16.28 21.55
CA TYR A 496 -1.96 -15.34 22.65
C TYR A 496 -0.67 -15.68 23.40
N PRO A 497 0.10 -14.68 23.87
CA PRO A 497 1.02 -14.90 24.97
C PRO A 497 0.19 -15.20 26.23
N ILE A 498 0.25 -16.42 26.74
CA ILE A 498 -0.17 -16.69 28.12
C ILE A 498 1.11 -16.92 28.90
N ALA A 499 1.39 -15.95 29.78
CA ALA A 499 2.31 -15.90 30.93
C ALA A 499 3.61 -16.71 30.84
#